data_AF-A0A969X0F7-F1
#
_entry.id   AF-A0A969X0F7-F1
#
_cell.length_a   1.000
_cell.length_b   1.000
_cell.length_c   1.000
_cell.angle_alpha   90.00
_cell.angle_beta   90.00
_cell.angle_gamma   90.00
#
_symmetry.space_group_name_H-M   'P 1'
#
loop_
_entity.id
_entity.type
_entity.pdbx_description
1 polymer ?
#
loop_
_entity_poly.entity_id
_entity_poly.type
_entity_poly.pdbx_seq_one_letter_code
_entity_poly.pdbx_strand_id
1 'polypeptide(L)' 'IEAYYPAHDKYDTRKYTDIANRYGLFITGGSDWHGKMSEWNIGIGECGINQAMLDRLIEGNLTYEKGRGGM' A
#
# COMPACT_ATOMS: atom_id res chain seq x y z
N ILE A 1 -2.85 -2.95 -3.70
CA ILE A 1 -4.01 -2.03 -3.61
C ILE A 1 -3.78 -1.13 -2.41
N GLU A 2 -4.01 0.17 -2.59
CA GLU A 2 -3.87 1.14 -1.51
C GLU A 2 -5.07 1.03 -0.57
N ALA A 3 -4.86 0.46 0.62
CA ALA A 3 -5.90 0.34 1.64
C ALA A 3 -5.78 1.44 2.69
N TYR A 4 -4.57 1.95 2.93
CA TYR A 4 -4.29 3.05 3.84
C TYR A 4 -4.04 4.32 3.04
N TYR A 5 -4.98 5.26 3.12
CA TYR A 5 -4.95 6.54 2.42
C TYR A 5 -5.57 7.60 3.33
N PRO A 6 -5.07 8.86 3.37
CA PRO A 6 -5.57 9.88 4.29
C PRO A 6 -7.07 10.13 4.27
N ALA A 7 -7.72 10.00 3.10
CA ALA A 7 -9.16 10.21 2.99
C ALA A 7 -10.00 8.97 3.34
N HIS A 8 -9.37 7.81 3.54
CA HIS A 8 -10.08 6.60 3.94
C HIS A 8 -10.48 6.66 5.40
N ASP A 9 -11.74 6.33 5.68
CA ASP A 9 -12.16 6.06 7.03
C ASP A 9 -11.91 4.57 7.42
N LYS A 10 -12.37 4.19 8.61
CA LYS A 10 -12.26 2.81 9.09
C LYS A 10 -13.04 1.79 8.25
N TYR A 11 -14.09 2.20 7.54
CA TYR A 11 -14.88 1.33 6.66
C TYR A 11 -14.16 1.14 5.34
N ASP A 12 -13.62 2.21 4.75
CA ASP A 12 -12.82 2.14 3.52
C ASP A 12 -11.59 1.26 3.72
N THR A 13 -10.84 1.51 4.81
CA THR A 13 -9.66 0.70 5.15
C THR A 13 -10.02 -0.78 5.22
N ARG A 14 -11.08 -1.13 5.97
CA ARG A 14 -11.54 -2.53 6.11
C ARG A 14 -11.96 -3.13 4.77
N LYS A 15 -12.76 -2.41 3.99
CA LYS A 15 -13.22 -2.85 2.67
C LYS A 15 -12.05 -3.21 1.77
N TYR A 16 -11.03 -2.35 1.68
CA TYR A 16 -9.89 -2.58 0.80
C TYR A 16 -8.92 -3.64 1.35
N THR A 17 -8.75 -3.76 2.67
CA THR A 17 -7.99 -4.88 3.24
C THR A 17 -8.68 -6.22 3.00
N ASP A 18 -10.02 -6.29 3.11
CA ASP A 18 -10.79 -7.51 2.87
C ASP A 18 -10.71 -7.94 1.40
N ILE A 19 -10.81 -6.98 0.47
CA ILE A 19 -10.60 -7.22 -0.97
C ILE A 19 -9.19 -7.75 -1.21
N ALA A 20 -8.17 -7.11 -0.63
CA ALA A 20 -6.79 -7.52 -0.83
C ALA A 20 -6.56 -8.96 -0.35
N ASN A 21 -7.06 -9.28 0.84
CA ASN A 21 -6.98 -10.62 1.41
C ASN A 21 -7.73 -11.67 0.57
N ARG A 22 -8.94 -11.34 0.09
CA ARG A 22 -9.76 -12.25 -0.73
C ARG A 22 -9.08 -12.65 -2.04
N TYR A 23 -8.34 -11.73 -2.65
CA TYR A 23 -7.73 -11.93 -3.97
C TYR A 23 -6.21 -12.12 -3.92
N GLY A 24 -5.62 -12.24 -2.73
CA GLY A 24 -4.17 -12.39 -2.58
C GLY A 24 -3.36 -11.19 -3.09
N LEU A 25 -3.95 -9.99 -3.06
CA LEU A 25 -3.27 -8.76 -3.46
C LEU A 25 -2.42 -8.23 -2.31
N PHE A 26 -1.28 -7.63 -2.64
CA PHE A 26 -0.53 -6.88 -1.66
C PHE A 26 -1.28 -5.62 -1.22
N ILE A 27 -1.21 -5.32 0.07
CA ILE A 27 -1.77 -4.10 0.66
C ILE A 27 -0.67 -3.04 0.70
N THR A 28 -1.00 -1.85 0.21
CA THR A 28 -0.11 -0.67 0.20
C THR A 28 -0.78 0.50 0.93
N GLY A 29 -0.02 1.56 1.13
CA GLY A 29 -0.51 2.80 1.72
C GLY A 29 0.43 3.96 1.40
N GLY A 30 -0.11 5.16 1.38
CA GLY A 30 0.65 6.38 1.08
C GLY A 30 -0.11 7.63 1.50
N SER A 31 0.65 8.68 1.84
CA SER A 31 0.10 10.00 2.15
C SER A 31 -0.35 10.77 0.91
N ASP A 32 0.03 10.30 -0.27
CA ASP A 32 -0.21 10.97 -1.56
C ASP A 32 0.21 12.45 -1.52
N TRP A 33 1.44 12.66 -1.07
CA TRP A 33 1.96 14.00 -0.83
C TRP A 33 2.30 14.72 -2.13
N HIS A 34 1.74 15.91 -2.31
CA HIS A 34 1.85 16.72 -3.54
C HIS A 34 2.64 18.02 -3.35
N GLY A 35 3.40 18.16 -2.26
CA GLY A 35 4.17 19.38 -1.98
C GLY A 35 3.51 20.30 -0.95
N LYS A 36 4.26 21.30 -0.47
CA LYS A 36 3.80 22.29 0.51
C LYS A 36 2.72 23.25 -0.02
N MET A 37 2.56 23.33 -1.33
CA MET A 37 1.59 24.19 -2.00
C MET A 37 0.29 23.44 -2.35
N SER A 38 0.17 22.18 -1.95
CA SER A 38 -1.05 21.42 -2.17
C SER A 38 -2.18 21.92 -1.27
N GLU A 39 -3.42 21.85 -1.76
CA GLU A 39 -4.62 22.15 -0.98
C GLU A 39 -4.88 21.13 0.16
N TRP A 40 -4.22 19.97 0.08
CA TRP A 40 -4.30 18.90 1.07
C TRP A 40 -3.25 19.12 2.16
N ASN A 41 -3.71 19.31 3.39
CA ASN A 41 -2.85 19.44 4.57
C ASN A 41 -2.40 18.05 5.05
N ILE A 42 -1.61 17.36 4.23
CA ILE A 42 -1.00 16.06 4.54
C ILE A 42 0.52 16.17 4.38
N GLY A 43 1.26 15.60 5.33
CA GLY A 43 2.72 15.50 5.30
C GLY A 43 3.21 14.27 4.54
N ILE A 44 4.44 14.33 4.04
CA ILE A 44 5.11 13.15 3.48
C ILE A 44 5.26 12.07 4.57
N GLY A 45 4.80 10.86 4.28
CA GLY A 45 4.88 9.74 5.20
C GLY A 45 3.88 9.77 6.36
N GLU A 46 2.91 10.68 6.35
CA GLU A 46 1.86 10.77 7.38
C GLU A 46 0.87 9.60 7.32
N CYS A 47 0.76 8.94 6.16
CA CYS A 47 0.02 7.70 5.97
C CYS A 47 0.87 6.68 5.22
N GLY A 48 0.72 5.40 5.56
CA GLY A 48 1.52 4.33 4.99
C GLY A 48 1.18 2.96 5.57
N ILE A 49 2.07 2.00 5.34
CA ILE A 49 2.00 0.64 5.84
C ILE A 49 3.11 0.38 6.86
N ASN A 50 2.96 -0.65 7.68
CA ASN A 50 4.01 -1.07 8.62
C ASN A 50 5.10 -1.90 7.92
N GLN A 51 6.20 -2.13 8.65
CA GLN A 51 7.37 -2.85 8.14
C GLN A 51 7.03 -4.26 7.63
N ALA A 52 6.22 -5.04 8.35
CA ALA A 52 5.88 -6.40 7.94
C ALA A 52 5.13 -6.44 6.60
N MET A 53 4.31 -5.43 6.32
CA MET A 53 3.60 -5.32 5.04
C MET A 53 4.55 -4.91 3.90
N LEU A 54 5.52 -4.03 4.20
CA LEU A 54 6.58 -3.67 3.26
C LEU A 54 7.46 -4.87 2.92
N ASP A 55 7.86 -5.66 3.93
CA ASP A 55 8.67 -6.86 3.73
C ASP A 55 7.97 -7.85 2.79
N ARG A 56 6.66 -8.04 2.96
CA ARG A 56 5.86 -8.91 2.06
C ARG A 56 5.83 -8.41 0.61
N LEU A 57 5.83 -7.10 0.38
CA LEU A 57 5.91 -6.52 -0.97
C LEU A 57 7.28 -6.82 -1.60
N ILE A 58 8.35 -6.62 -0.84
CA ILE A 58 9.73 -6.84 -1.31
C ILE A 58 9.95 -8.31 -1.61
N GLU A 59 9.60 -9.20 -0.68
CA GLU A 59 9.72 -10.66 -0.84
C GLU A 59 8.90 -11.17 -2.02
N GLY A 60 7.64 -10.73 -2.13
CA GLY A 60 6.76 -11.10 -3.23
C GLY A 60 7.33 -10.71 -4.60
N ASN A 61 7.95 -9.52 -4.69
CA ASN A 61 8.61 -9.08 -5.90
C ASN A 61 9.85 -9.94 -6.23
N LEU A 62 10.67 -10.28 -5.23
CA LEU A 62 11.83 -11.16 -5.42
C LEU A 62 11.44 -12.57 -5.89
N THR A 63 10.34 -13.12 -5.37
CA THR A 63 9.80 -14.42 -5.83
C THR A 63 9.31 -14.33 -7.27
N TYR A 64 8.59 -13.26 -7.63
CA TYR A 64 8.11 -13.03 -8.99
C TYR A 64 9.25 -12.96 -10.02
N GLU A 65 10.30 -12.18 -9.74
CA GLU A 65 11.46 -12.03 -10.63
C GLU A 65 12.25 -13.33 -10.80
N LYS A 66 12.45 -14.09 -9.71
CA LYS A 66 13.09 -15.43 -9.79
C LYS A 66 12.30 -16.41 -10.66
N GLY A 67 10.96 -16.33 -10.63
CA GLY A 67 10.08 -17.16 -11.47
C GLY A 67 10.14 -16.80 -12.96
N ARG A 68 10.43 -15.53 -13.31
CA ARG A 68 10.60 -15.09 -14.71
C ARG A 68 11.94 -15.48 -15.34
N GLY A 69 13.01 -15.59 -14.55
CA GLY A 69 14.35 -15.95 -15.03
C GLY A 69 14.53 -17.42 -15.44
N GLY A 70 13.49 -18.25 -15.34
CA GLY A 70 13.51 -19.68 -15.68
C GLY A 70 12.66 -20.07 -16.89
N MET A 71 12.21 -19.11 -17.71
CA MET A 71 11.52 -19.33 -18.98
C MET A 71 12.42 -19.05 -20.18
#